data_AF-A0A521PC65-F1
#
_entry.id   AF-A0A521PC65-F1
#
_cell.length_a   1.000
_cell.length_b   1.000
_cell.length_c   1.000
_cell.angle_alpha   90.00
_cell.angle_beta   90.00
_cell.angle_gamma   90.00
#
_symmetry.space_group_name_H-M   'P 1'
#
loop_
_entity.id
_entity.type
_entity.pdbx_description
1 polymer ?
#
loop_
_entity_poly.entity_id
_entity_poly.type
_entity_poly.pdbx_seq_one_letter_code
_entity_poly.pdbx_strand_id
1 'polypeptide(L)'
;MYPNLYYVFQDLFGIELSGLKLVNSFGFFVALAFIICAWVLTLELRRKQQLGLFVHTEETITIGAPASFSELLINFIVGFIFGYKIVGAFTIADALNDPQSFILSAKGNLPVGLMVGLAFAGLKWWEKNKQKLAKPETRTIRIWPQDRVGDIVIYAAGFGFLGAKIFHNLENWNDFVKDPIGSLISFSGLTFYGGLICAGIAIVLYARKRKIGVVHLCDAMAPTMMLAYSLGRIGCQVSGDGDWGIVNLHPKPFSWLPDWMWAYTYPHNVVGEGVPIPGCVGQYCNQLPAPVYPTALYEIIVCFLLFLVLWVLRKRIKVPGRIFGLYLVLNGIERFFIEKIRVNTKYEALPFQPTQAELIALLLVVAGTVLMIRSEKWFSSRTTEG
;
A
#
# COMPACT_ATOMS: atom_id res chain seq x y z
N MET A 1 20.00 -3.39 -8.24
CA MET A 1 18.65 -2.93 -7.83
C MET A 1 18.09 -2.05 -8.93
N TYR A 2 16.76 -1.93 -9.00
CA TYR A 2 16.09 -1.14 -10.03
C TYR A 2 15.28 -0.02 -9.40
N PRO A 3 15.82 1.21 -9.36
CA PRO A 3 15.13 2.40 -8.85
C PRO A 3 13.75 2.65 -9.48
N ASN A 4 13.68 2.48 -10.80
CA ASN A 4 12.50 2.71 -11.62
C ASN A 4 12.44 1.69 -12.75
N LEU A 5 11.30 1.66 -13.45
CA LEU A 5 11.07 0.71 -14.53
C LEU A 5 12.03 0.91 -15.72
N TYR A 6 12.64 2.08 -15.88
CA TYR A 6 13.64 2.32 -16.94
C TYR A 6 14.81 1.34 -16.81
N TYR A 7 15.40 1.22 -15.61
CA TYR A 7 16.55 0.34 -15.40
C TYR A 7 16.19 -1.14 -15.56
N VAL A 8 14.95 -1.53 -15.23
CA VAL A 8 14.46 -2.90 -15.45
C VAL A 8 14.42 -3.22 -16.95
N PHE A 9 13.84 -2.32 -17.75
CA PHE A 9 13.70 -2.56 -19.19
C PHE A 9 15.02 -2.46 -19.94
N GLN A 10 15.91 -1.57 -19.50
CA GLN A 10 17.25 -1.45 -20.04
C GLN A 10 18.04 -2.74 -19.81
N ASP A 11 18.00 -3.31 -18.61
CA ASP A 11 18.76 -4.52 -18.26
C ASP A 11 18.17 -5.80 -18.88
N LEU A 12 16.84 -5.98 -18.83
CA LEU A 12 16.20 -7.21 -19.32
C LEU A 12 15.99 -7.25 -20.83
N PHE A 13 15.77 -6.11 -21.48
CA PHE A 13 15.38 -6.04 -22.89
C PHE A 13 16.30 -5.17 -23.75
N GLY A 14 17.23 -4.42 -23.14
CA GLY A 14 18.08 -3.46 -23.87
C GLY A 14 17.31 -2.25 -24.42
N ILE A 15 16.12 -1.95 -23.89
CA ILE A 15 15.25 -0.88 -24.41
C ILE A 15 15.33 0.36 -23.51
N GLU A 16 15.76 1.49 -24.08
CA GLU A 16 15.89 2.76 -23.38
C GLU A 16 14.63 3.64 -23.52
N LEU A 17 13.62 3.37 -22.68
CA LEU A 17 12.39 4.16 -22.63
C LEU A 17 12.44 5.22 -21.53
N SER A 18 12.90 6.43 -21.85
CA SER A 18 13.07 7.54 -20.88
C SER A 18 11.82 7.82 -20.03
N GLY A 19 10.62 7.59 -20.57
CA GLY A 19 9.35 7.72 -19.84
C GLY A 19 9.19 6.80 -18.63
N LEU A 20 9.84 5.64 -18.65
CA LEU A 20 9.79 4.70 -17.53
C LEU A 20 10.55 5.19 -16.29
N LYS A 21 11.35 6.27 -16.42
CA LYS A 21 11.99 6.92 -15.27
C LYS A 21 10.97 7.53 -14.29
N LEU A 22 9.78 7.93 -14.77
CA LEU A 22 8.69 8.45 -13.93
C LEU A 22 8.09 7.39 -12.99
N VAL A 23 8.22 6.11 -13.35
CA VAL A 23 7.58 5.01 -12.62
C VAL A 23 8.60 4.33 -11.72
N ASN A 24 8.68 4.79 -10.48
CA ASN A 24 9.53 4.17 -9.46
C ASN A 24 9.08 2.73 -9.18
N SER A 25 10.04 1.82 -9.05
CA SER A 25 9.73 0.39 -8.87
C SER A 25 8.96 0.14 -7.57
N PHE A 26 9.35 0.81 -6.49
CA PHE A 26 8.63 0.75 -5.21
C PHE A 26 7.15 1.13 -5.37
N GLY A 27 6.88 2.32 -5.94
CA GLY A 27 5.53 2.81 -6.16
C GLY A 27 4.71 1.91 -7.08
N PHE A 28 5.35 1.33 -8.10
CA PHE A 28 4.73 0.37 -9.00
C PHE A 28 4.24 -0.89 -8.27
N PHE A 29 5.07 -1.52 -7.45
CA PHE A 29 4.68 -2.71 -6.69
C PHE A 29 3.65 -2.41 -5.61
N VAL A 30 3.70 -1.23 -4.98
CA VAL A 30 2.65 -0.78 -4.06
C VAL A 30 1.31 -0.62 -4.79
N ALA A 31 1.29 0.02 -5.96
CA ALA A 31 0.07 0.16 -6.76
C ALA A 31 -0.49 -1.21 -7.20
N LEU A 32 0.39 -2.12 -7.62
CA LEU A 32 0.03 -3.50 -7.96
C LEU A 32 -0.55 -4.24 -6.75
N ALA A 33 0.04 -4.05 -5.55
CA ALA A 33 -0.47 -4.61 -4.30
C ALA A 33 -1.90 -4.15 -4.03
N PHE A 34 -2.21 -2.86 -4.19
CA PHE A 34 -3.57 -2.35 -4.04
C PHE A 34 -4.56 -3.01 -5.00
N ILE A 35 -4.21 -3.14 -6.28
CA ILE A 35 -5.08 -3.74 -7.30
C ILE A 35 -5.35 -5.22 -7.01
N ILE A 36 -4.29 -6.00 -6.77
CA ILE A 36 -4.41 -7.44 -6.49
C ILE A 36 -5.16 -7.66 -5.19
N CYS A 37 -4.88 -6.90 -4.14
CA CYS A 37 -5.53 -7.05 -2.85
C CYS A 37 -6.98 -6.60 -2.86
N ALA A 38 -7.33 -5.55 -3.62
CA ALA A 38 -8.72 -5.17 -3.85
C ALA A 38 -9.48 -6.32 -4.51
N TRP A 39 -8.92 -6.93 -5.56
CA TRP A 39 -9.52 -8.08 -6.22
C TRP A 39 -9.70 -9.28 -5.28
N VAL A 40 -8.67 -9.64 -4.52
CA VAL A 40 -8.71 -10.74 -3.54
C VAL A 40 -9.76 -10.46 -2.44
N LEU A 41 -9.87 -9.22 -1.94
CA LEU A 41 -10.90 -8.83 -0.99
C LEU A 41 -12.30 -8.93 -1.59
N THR A 42 -12.51 -8.47 -2.82
CA THR A 42 -13.79 -8.62 -3.54
C THR A 42 -14.20 -10.08 -3.64
N LEU A 43 -13.26 -10.99 -3.96
CA LEU A 43 -13.54 -12.43 -4.00
C LEU A 43 -13.95 -12.99 -2.65
N GLU A 44 -13.26 -12.60 -1.58
CA GLU A 44 -13.56 -13.09 -0.23
C GLU A 44 -14.86 -12.51 0.34
N LEU A 45 -15.16 -11.24 0.07
CA LEU A 45 -16.45 -10.63 0.43
C LEU A 45 -17.60 -11.29 -0.32
N ARG A 46 -17.45 -11.58 -1.62
CA ARG A 46 -18.43 -12.34 -2.41
C ARG A 46 -18.67 -13.74 -1.84
N ARG A 47 -17.61 -14.44 -1.42
CA ARG A 47 -17.74 -15.74 -0.75
C ARG A 47 -18.51 -15.63 0.57
N LYS A 48 -18.19 -14.65 1.41
CA LYS A 48 -18.89 -14.43 2.69
C LYS A 48 -20.35 -14.00 2.48
N GLN A 49 -20.65 -13.26 1.41
CA GLN A 49 -22.03 -12.99 1.00
C GLN A 49 -22.78 -14.28 0.66
N GLN A 50 -22.18 -15.19 -0.10
CA GLN A 50 -22.80 -16.48 -0.44
C GLN A 50 -23.09 -17.35 0.81
N LEU A 51 -22.37 -17.11 1.90
CA LEU A 51 -22.61 -17.72 3.21
C LEU A 51 -23.68 -17.00 4.05
N GLY A 52 -24.30 -15.93 3.54
CA GLY A 52 -25.31 -15.15 4.25
C GLY A 52 -24.77 -14.23 5.34
N LEU A 53 -23.46 -13.94 5.37
CA LEU A 53 -22.83 -13.14 6.43
C LEU A 53 -22.92 -11.62 6.24
N PHE A 54 -23.49 -11.17 5.12
CA PHE A 54 -23.63 -9.76 4.81
C PHE A 54 -25.05 -9.46 4.33
N VAL A 55 -25.52 -8.28 4.69
CA VAL A 55 -26.76 -7.69 4.19
C VAL A 55 -26.44 -6.65 3.12
N HIS A 56 -27.35 -6.51 2.14
CA HIS A 56 -27.25 -5.45 1.15
C HIS A 56 -27.83 -4.15 1.70
N THR A 57 -27.36 -3.03 1.17
CA THR A 57 -27.97 -1.73 1.38
C THR A 57 -28.62 -1.27 0.08
N GLU A 58 -29.85 -0.79 0.15
CA GLU A 58 -30.53 -0.19 -1.00
C GLU A 58 -30.12 1.29 -1.11
N GLU A 59 -29.64 1.70 -2.28
CA GLU A 59 -29.36 3.10 -2.61
C GLU A 59 -30.07 3.47 -3.91
N THR A 60 -30.67 4.66 -3.93
CA THR A 60 -31.28 5.24 -5.12
C THR A 60 -30.22 5.95 -5.94
N ILE A 61 -29.97 5.47 -7.15
CA ILE A 61 -29.04 6.09 -8.10
C ILE A 61 -29.84 6.61 -9.29
N THR A 62 -29.59 7.85 -9.67
CA THR A 62 -30.14 8.46 -10.88
C THR A 62 -29.29 8.02 -12.09
N ILE A 63 -29.87 7.21 -12.96
CA ILE A 63 -29.22 6.71 -14.18
C ILE A 63 -29.63 7.58 -15.36
N GLY A 64 -28.68 7.90 -16.24
CA GLY A 64 -28.93 8.59 -17.50
C GLY A 64 -29.06 10.11 -17.42
N ALA A 65 -28.67 10.72 -16.30
CA ALA A 65 -28.52 12.18 -16.20
C ALA A 65 -27.35 12.67 -17.08
N PRO A 66 -27.46 13.86 -17.70
CA PRO A 66 -26.35 14.47 -18.43
C PRO A 66 -25.17 14.74 -17.48
N ALA A 67 -23.96 14.86 -18.03
CA ALA A 67 -22.79 15.26 -17.26
C ALA A 67 -23.06 16.60 -16.57
N SER A 68 -22.90 16.64 -15.24
CA SER A 68 -23.04 17.91 -14.52
C SER A 68 -21.84 18.81 -14.81
N PHE A 69 -22.01 20.11 -14.66
CA PHE A 69 -20.89 21.05 -14.77
C PHE A 69 -19.77 20.71 -13.77
N SER A 70 -20.12 20.30 -12.55
CA SER A 70 -19.15 19.88 -11.54
C SER A 70 -18.37 18.63 -11.95
N GLU A 71 -19.01 17.63 -12.54
CA GLU A 71 -18.33 16.43 -13.05
C GLU A 71 -17.33 16.80 -14.16
N LEU A 72 -17.75 17.65 -15.11
CA LEU A 72 -16.87 18.10 -16.20
C LEU A 72 -15.71 18.92 -15.69
N LEU A 73 -15.94 19.84 -14.74
CA LEU A 73 -14.90 20.65 -14.13
C LEU A 73 -13.90 19.81 -13.35
N ILE A 74 -14.35 18.83 -12.56
CA ILE A 74 -13.46 17.92 -11.82
C ILE A 74 -12.60 17.11 -12.80
N ASN A 75 -13.19 16.55 -13.86
CA ASN A 75 -12.44 15.80 -14.87
C ASN A 75 -11.46 16.70 -15.63
N PHE A 76 -11.84 17.94 -15.93
CA PHE A 76 -10.94 18.94 -16.48
C PHE A 76 -9.74 19.20 -15.57
N ILE A 77 -9.97 19.45 -14.28
CA ILE A 77 -8.90 19.74 -13.31
C ILE A 77 -7.96 18.53 -13.17
N VAL A 78 -8.51 17.32 -13.05
CA VAL A 78 -7.72 16.08 -12.97
C VAL A 78 -6.88 15.89 -14.23
N GLY A 79 -7.49 16.02 -15.41
CA GLY A 79 -6.78 15.94 -16.69
C GLY A 79 -5.75 17.05 -16.85
N PHE A 80 -6.05 18.26 -16.37
CA PHE A 80 -5.14 19.40 -16.40
C PHE A 80 -3.91 19.14 -15.55
N ILE A 81 -4.06 18.69 -14.30
CA ILE A 81 -2.94 18.37 -13.41
C ILE A 81 -2.10 17.24 -14.01
N PHE A 82 -2.76 16.19 -14.51
CA PHE A 82 -2.09 15.06 -15.16
C PHE A 82 -1.30 15.49 -16.41
N GLY A 83 -1.90 16.31 -17.27
CA GLY A 83 -1.23 16.87 -18.45
C GLY A 83 -0.12 17.84 -18.11
N TYR A 84 -0.35 18.75 -17.16
CA TYR A 84 0.58 19.79 -16.75
C TYR A 84 1.86 19.20 -16.13
N LYS A 85 1.69 18.14 -15.33
CA LYS A 85 2.78 17.47 -14.62
C LYS A 85 3.29 16.24 -15.37
N ILE A 86 2.49 15.19 -15.46
CA ILE A 86 2.96 13.87 -15.88
C ILE A 86 3.28 13.87 -17.37
N VAL A 87 2.35 14.33 -18.21
CA VAL A 87 2.61 14.45 -19.65
C VAL A 87 3.60 15.59 -19.93
N GLY A 88 3.49 16.70 -19.18
CA GLY A 88 4.39 17.85 -19.28
C GLY A 88 5.86 17.51 -18.98
N ALA A 89 6.13 16.53 -18.12
CA ALA A 89 7.49 16.06 -17.82
C ALA A 89 8.24 15.56 -19.07
N PHE A 90 7.53 15.06 -20.09
CA PHE A 90 8.13 14.62 -21.36
C PHE A 90 8.52 15.77 -22.27
N THR A 91 8.03 16.98 -22.00
CA THR A 91 8.24 18.17 -22.85
C THR A 91 9.26 19.14 -22.29
N ILE A 92 9.66 18.95 -21.03
CA ILE A 92 10.57 19.84 -20.31
C ILE A 92 11.91 19.13 -20.16
N ALA A 93 12.99 19.81 -20.59
CA ALA A 93 14.35 19.30 -20.40
C ALA A 93 14.63 19.05 -18.91
N ASP A 94 15.35 17.97 -18.61
CA ASP A 94 15.75 17.52 -17.27
C ASP A 94 14.63 17.08 -16.31
N ALA A 95 13.35 17.23 -16.67
CA ALA A 95 12.24 16.82 -15.81
C ALA A 95 12.22 15.30 -15.54
N LEU A 96 12.71 14.49 -16.47
CA LEU A 96 12.81 13.03 -16.33
C LEU A 96 14.08 12.56 -15.60
N ASN A 97 15.05 13.45 -15.36
CA ASN A 97 16.26 13.12 -14.61
C ASN A 97 15.98 13.08 -13.11
N ASP A 98 15.12 13.98 -12.62
CA ASP A 98 14.57 13.93 -11.27
C ASP A 98 13.03 14.16 -11.29
N PRO A 99 12.27 13.10 -11.62
CA PRO A 99 10.81 13.13 -11.66
C PRO A 99 10.17 13.64 -10.36
N GLN A 100 10.72 13.26 -9.22
CA GLN A 100 10.11 13.52 -7.92
C GLN A 100 10.17 15.01 -7.59
N SER A 101 11.34 15.65 -7.74
CA SER A 101 11.43 17.10 -7.53
C SER A 101 10.60 17.88 -8.55
N PHE A 102 10.55 17.42 -9.81
CA PHE A 102 9.73 18.05 -10.84
C PHE A 102 8.23 18.01 -10.51
N ILE A 103 7.70 16.86 -10.11
CA ILE A 103 6.28 16.69 -9.73
C ILE A 103 5.92 17.65 -8.59
N LEU A 104 6.81 17.81 -7.60
CA LEU A 104 6.61 18.66 -6.42
C LEU A 104 6.88 20.15 -6.65
N SER A 105 7.59 20.50 -7.71
CA SER A 105 7.87 21.90 -8.04
C SER A 105 6.61 22.63 -8.54
N ALA A 106 6.69 23.94 -8.77
CA ALA A 106 5.66 24.66 -9.51
C ALA A 106 5.79 24.50 -11.04
N LYS A 107 6.84 23.82 -11.54
CA LYS A 107 7.10 23.69 -12.98
C LYS A 107 6.12 22.72 -13.64
N GLY A 108 5.79 22.98 -14.91
CA GLY A 108 4.93 22.13 -15.72
C GLY A 108 4.65 22.77 -17.08
N ASN A 109 3.92 22.05 -17.94
CA ASN A 109 3.60 22.52 -19.28
C ASN A 109 2.12 22.93 -19.36
N LEU A 110 1.87 24.24 -19.37
CA LEU A 110 0.52 24.81 -19.38
C LEU A 110 -0.29 24.42 -20.64
N PRO A 111 0.23 24.57 -21.88
CA PRO A 111 -0.46 24.11 -23.09
C PRO A 111 -0.86 22.62 -23.04
N VAL A 112 0.04 21.75 -22.62
CA VAL A 112 -0.24 20.31 -22.50
C VAL A 112 -1.29 20.05 -21.42
N GLY A 113 -1.20 20.73 -20.28
CA GLY A 113 -2.22 20.66 -19.23
C GLY A 113 -3.61 21.04 -19.74
N LEU A 114 -3.75 22.17 -20.44
CA LEU A 114 -5.03 22.60 -21.00
C LEU A 114 -5.58 21.59 -22.00
N MET A 115 -4.73 21.08 -22.90
CA MET A 115 -5.11 20.11 -23.92
C MET A 115 -5.64 18.80 -23.30
N VAL A 116 -4.91 18.23 -22.33
CA VAL A 116 -5.30 16.98 -21.66
C VAL A 116 -6.51 17.20 -20.76
N GLY A 117 -6.62 18.36 -20.08
CA GLY A 117 -7.79 18.73 -19.29
C GLY A 117 -9.06 18.79 -20.14
N LEU A 118 -9.00 19.47 -21.30
CA LEU A 118 -10.11 19.51 -22.25
C LEU A 118 -10.45 18.12 -22.78
N ALA A 119 -9.45 17.28 -23.07
CA ALA A 119 -9.66 15.91 -23.50
C ALA A 119 -10.40 15.08 -22.44
N PHE A 120 -10.02 15.17 -21.16
CA PHE A 120 -10.68 14.44 -20.07
C PHE A 120 -12.13 14.91 -19.85
N ALA A 121 -12.37 16.22 -19.88
CA ALA A 121 -13.73 16.76 -19.81
C ALA A 121 -14.57 16.32 -21.01
N GLY A 122 -14.00 16.34 -22.22
CA GLY A 122 -14.64 15.87 -23.45
C GLY A 122 -14.95 14.37 -23.42
N LEU A 123 -14.03 13.54 -22.94
CA LEU A 123 -14.23 12.11 -22.74
C LEU A 123 -15.36 11.84 -21.74
N LYS A 124 -15.40 12.59 -20.62
CA LYS A 124 -16.46 12.42 -19.63
C LYS A 124 -17.82 12.84 -20.16
N TRP A 125 -17.86 13.95 -20.90
CA TRP A 125 -19.06 14.40 -21.58
C TRP A 125 -19.55 13.34 -22.58
N TRP A 126 -18.64 12.78 -23.39
CA TRP A 126 -18.97 11.75 -24.37
C TRP A 126 -19.51 10.46 -23.72
N GLU A 127 -18.86 9.99 -22.65
CA GLU A 127 -19.29 8.83 -21.88
C GLU A 127 -20.72 9.01 -21.33
N LYS A 128 -20.98 10.15 -20.69
CA LYS A 128 -22.31 10.47 -20.13
C LYS A 128 -23.36 10.65 -21.22
N ASN A 129 -23.01 11.26 -22.34
CA ASN A 129 -23.94 11.45 -23.45
C ASN A 129 -24.31 10.10 -24.09
N LYS A 130 -23.40 9.13 -24.13
CA LYS A 130 -23.67 7.75 -24.57
C LYS A 130 -24.61 6.99 -23.61
N GLN A 131 -24.54 7.28 -22.32
CA GLN A 131 -25.38 6.66 -21.28
C GLN A 131 -26.66 7.47 -20.97
N LYS A 132 -26.87 8.60 -21.64
CA LYS A 132 -27.98 9.51 -21.40
C LYS A 132 -29.31 8.86 -21.79
N LEU A 133 -30.25 8.85 -20.86
CA LEU A 133 -31.62 8.42 -21.12
C LEU A 133 -32.48 9.64 -21.47
N ALA A 134 -33.57 9.42 -22.22
CA ALA A 134 -34.50 10.50 -22.60
C ALA A 134 -35.14 11.17 -21.36
N LYS A 135 -35.32 10.40 -20.29
CA LYS A 135 -35.64 10.90 -18.94
C LYS A 135 -34.73 10.16 -17.94
N PRO A 136 -34.04 10.86 -17.04
CA PRO A 136 -33.27 10.20 -15.99
C PRO A 136 -34.20 9.35 -15.13
N GLU A 137 -33.84 8.08 -14.95
CA GLU A 137 -34.59 7.14 -14.12
C GLU A 137 -33.88 6.95 -12.78
N THR A 138 -34.60 7.10 -11.68
CA THR A 138 -34.12 6.71 -10.37
C THR A 138 -34.32 5.20 -10.21
N ARG A 139 -33.22 4.47 -10.09
CA ARG A 139 -33.26 3.03 -9.81
C ARG A 139 -32.72 2.77 -8.42
N THR A 140 -33.50 2.02 -7.64
CA THR A 140 -33.01 1.46 -6.38
C THR A 140 -32.15 0.27 -6.71
N ILE A 141 -30.84 0.40 -6.48
CA ILE A 141 -29.91 -0.72 -6.63
C ILE A 141 -29.51 -1.27 -5.28
N ARG A 142 -29.32 -2.59 -5.23
CA ARG A 142 -28.78 -3.28 -4.06
C ARG A 142 -27.27 -3.23 -4.13
N ILE A 143 -26.65 -2.57 -3.17
CA ILE A 143 -25.19 -2.46 -3.08
C ILE A 143 -24.69 -3.39 -1.99
N TRP A 144 -23.74 -4.24 -2.34
CA TRP A 144 -23.13 -5.21 -1.45
C TRP A 144 -21.74 -4.77 -1.00
N PRO A 145 -21.20 -5.34 0.09
CA PRO A 145 -19.86 -4.98 0.58
C PRO A 145 -18.74 -5.12 -0.46
N GLN A 146 -18.81 -6.10 -1.36
CA GLN A 146 -17.79 -6.26 -2.41
C GLN A 146 -17.79 -5.13 -3.45
N ASP A 147 -18.91 -4.44 -3.63
CA ASP A 147 -19.03 -3.29 -4.53
C ASP A 147 -18.40 -2.04 -3.88
N ARG A 148 -18.21 -2.07 -2.55
CA ARG A 148 -17.59 -1.01 -1.75
C ARG A 148 -16.09 -1.16 -1.57
N VAL A 149 -15.45 -2.15 -2.18
CA VAL A 149 -14.00 -2.35 -2.05
C VAL A 149 -13.22 -1.15 -2.57
N GLY A 150 -13.67 -0.51 -3.65
CA GLY A 150 -13.09 0.74 -4.15
C GLY A 150 -13.12 1.85 -3.10
N ASP A 151 -14.27 2.06 -2.46
CA ASP A 151 -14.42 3.02 -1.36
C ASP A 151 -13.46 2.68 -0.21
N ILE A 152 -13.38 1.42 0.21
CA ILE A 152 -12.49 0.97 1.29
C ILE A 152 -11.02 1.27 0.94
N VAL A 153 -10.60 1.02 -0.29
CA VAL A 153 -9.24 1.32 -0.76
C VAL A 153 -8.96 2.82 -0.76
N ILE A 154 -9.91 3.64 -1.22
CA ILE A 154 -9.78 5.10 -1.22
C ILE A 154 -9.65 5.64 0.22
N TYR A 155 -10.49 5.15 1.14
CA TYR A 155 -10.40 5.51 2.55
C TYR A 155 -9.07 5.04 3.16
N ALA A 156 -8.62 3.83 2.86
CA ALA A 156 -7.35 3.29 3.34
C ALA A 156 -6.17 4.16 2.86
N ALA A 157 -6.15 4.53 1.57
CA ALA A 157 -5.09 5.36 1.01
C ALA A 157 -5.13 6.79 1.57
N GLY A 158 -6.30 7.42 1.60
CA GLY A 158 -6.48 8.80 2.07
C GLY A 158 -6.17 8.97 3.56
N PHE A 159 -6.81 8.17 4.43
CA PHE A 159 -6.58 8.25 5.87
C PHE A 159 -5.26 7.60 6.29
N GLY A 160 -4.74 6.64 5.52
CA GLY A 160 -3.42 6.06 5.75
C GLY A 160 -2.31 7.08 5.50
N PHE A 161 -2.34 7.79 4.36
CA PHE A 161 -1.37 8.84 4.09
C PHE A 161 -1.49 10.00 5.09
N LEU A 162 -2.73 10.47 5.32
CA LEU A 162 -2.99 11.56 6.28
C LEU A 162 -2.50 11.19 7.69
N GLY A 163 -2.84 9.99 8.17
CA GLY A 163 -2.41 9.51 9.49
C GLY A 163 -0.91 9.37 9.59
N ALA A 164 -0.25 8.82 8.56
CA ALA A 164 1.20 8.65 8.55
C ALA A 164 1.93 9.99 8.63
N LYS A 165 1.38 11.02 7.97
CA LYS A 165 1.93 12.38 7.98
C LYS A 165 1.74 13.09 9.31
N ILE A 166 0.53 13.00 9.88
CA ILE A 166 0.22 13.59 11.18
C ILE A 166 1.13 13.02 12.25
N PHE A 167 1.24 11.69 12.34
CA PHE A 167 2.06 11.06 13.38
C PHE A 167 3.54 11.37 13.22
N HIS A 168 4.06 11.40 11.99
CA HIS A 168 5.45 11.82 11.76
C HIS A 168 5.74 13.21 12.30
N ASN A 169 4.83 14.17 12.07
CA ASN A 169 5.00 15.54 12.55
C ASN A 169 4.82 15.65 14.07
N LEU A 170 4.02 14.77 14.69
CA LEU A 170 3.90 14.69 16.15
C LEU A 170 5.16 14.09 16.79
N GLU A 171 5.74 13.06 16.18
CA GLU A 171 6.98 12.43 16.65
C GLU A 171 8.18 13.38 16.48
N ASN A 172 8.20 14.17 15.40
CA ASN A 172 9.27 15.13 15.08
C ASN A 172 8.82 16.58 15.31
N TRP A 173 8.16 16.83 16.45
CA TRP A 173 7.55 18.13 16.75
C TRP A 173 8.50 19.32 16.60
N ASN A 174 9.74 19.18 17.06
CA ASN A 174 10.74 20.26 17.00
C ASN A 174 11.11 20.63 15.56
N ASP A 175 11.10 19.67 14.63
CA ASP A 175 11.38 19.95 13.22
C ASP A 175 10.14 20.43 12.48
N PHE A 176 8.96 19.93 12.86
CA PHE A 176 7.69 20.44 12.38
C PHE A 176 7.48 21.92 12.72
N VAL A 177 7.81 22.35 13.95
CA VAL A 177 7.66 23.76 14.38
C VAL A 177 8.59 24.69 13.58
N LYS A 178 9.74 24.21 13.11
CA LYS A 178 10.69 25.02 12.31
C LYS A 178 10.19 25.27 10.88
N ASP A 179 9.54 24.28 10.26
CA ASP A 179 8.95 24.43 8.92
C ASP A 179 7.60 23.68 8.82
N PRO A 180 6.50 24.28 9.32
CA PRO A 180 5.21 23.59 9.38
C PRO A 180 4.63 23.31 7.99
N ILE A 181 4.81 24.24 7.05
CA ILE A 181 4.24 24.12 5.70
C ILE A 181 5.04 23.12 4.88
N GLY A 182 6.37 23.23 4.87
CA GLY A 182 7.23 22.28 4.14
C GLY A 182 7.12 20.87 4.71
N SER A 183 7.06 20.72 6.04
CA SER A 183 6.89 19.42 6.67
C SER A 183 5.53 18.79 6.38
N LEU A 184 4.46 19.55 6.13
CA LEU A 184 3.15 19.00 5.73
C LEU A 184 3.07 18.64 4.25
N ILE A 185 3.72 19.41 3.37
CA ILE A 185 3.65 19.25 1.92
C ILE A 185 4.67 18.21 1.42
N SER A 186 5.75 17.95 2.17
CA SER A 186 6.77 16.99 1.75
C SER A 186 6.20 15.57 1.62
N PHE A 187 6.68 14.82 0.63
CA PHE A 187 6.35 13.40 0.48
C PHE A 187 7.22 12.49 1.35
N SER A 188 8.26 13.04 1.97
CA SER A 188 9.08 12.38 2.98
C SER A 188 8.48 12.52 4.38
N GLY A 189 8.93 11.67 5.31
CA GLY A 189 8.45 11.72 6.69
C GLY A 189 7.04 11.15 6.85
N LEU A 190 6.93 9.83 6.73
CA LEU A 190 5.68 9.09 6.88
C LEU A 190 5.87 8.04 7.97
N THR A 191 5.08 8.12 9.03
CA THR A 191 5.11 7.13 10.10
C THR A 191 4.08 6.04 9.85
N PHE A 192 4.55 4.80 9.70
CA PHE A 192 3.70 3.65 9.38
C PHE A 192 2.52 3.48 10.34
N TYR A 193 2.77 3.58 11.66
CA TYR A 193 1.73 3.35 12.68
C TYR A 193 0.61 4.38 12.64
N GLY A 194 0.93 5.65 12.38
CA GLY A 194 -0.09 6.67 12.20
C GLY A 194 -1.02 6.35 11.05
N GLY A 195 -0.46 5.87 9.94
CA GLY A 195 -1.25 5.45 8.78
C GLY A 195 -2.15 4.26 9.10
N LEU A 196 -1.60 3.22 9.74
CA LEU A 196 -2.36 2.02 10.12
C LEU A 196 -3.55 2.34 11.04
N ILE A 197 -3.31 3.14 12.09
CA ILE A 197 -4.33 3.49 13.08
C ILE A 197 -5.44 4.34 12.44
N CYS A 198 -5.08 5.41 11.74
CA CYS A 198 -6.06 6.31 11.13
C CYS A 198 -6.87 5.61 10.02
N ALA A 199 -6.22 4.82 9.16
CA ALA A 199 -6.91 4.04 8.13
C ALA A 199 -7.84 2.99 8.76
N GLY A 200 -7.37 2.27 9.79
CA GLY A 200 -8.17 1.27 10.49
C GLY A 200 -9.44 1.86 11.12
N ILE A 201 -9.31 3.00 11.82
CA ILE A 201 -10.45 3.71 12.41
C ILE A 201 -11.41 4.16 11.31
N ALA A 202 -10.90 4.79 10.24
CA ALA A 202 -11.73 5.29 9.14
C ALA A 202 -12.53 4.16 8.46
N ILE A 203 -11.90 3.02 8.20
CA ILE A 203 -12.56 1.84 7.60
C ILE A 203 -13.62 1.26 8.55
N VAL A 204 -13.33 1.16 9.85
CA VAL A 204 -14.32 0.67 10.84
C VAL A 204 -15.53 1.59 10.92
N LEU A 205 -15.33 2.91 10.94
CA LEU A 205 -16.41 3.90 10.96
C LEU A 205 -17.21 3.86 9.65
N TYR A 206 -16.54 3.76 8.50
CA TYR A 206 -17.17 3.60 7.20
C TYR A 206 -18.02 2.31 7.15
N ALA A 207 -17.46 1.18 7.56
CA ALA A 207 -18.16 -0.10 7.60
C ALA A 207 -19.40 -0.05 8.49
N ARG A 208 -19.31 0.55 9.68
CA ARG A 208 -20.48 0.76 10.57
C ARG A 208 -21.54 1.64 9.92
N LYS A 209 -21.15 2.77 9.32
CA LYS A 209 -22.07 3.68 8.63
C LYS A 209 -22.80 2.98 7.48
N ARG A 210 -22.14 2.04 6.80
CA ARG A 210 -22.69 1.26 5.70
C ARG A 210 -23.28 -0.08 6.11
N LYS A 211 -23.49 -0.33 7.42
CA LYS A 211 -24.03 -1.59 7.97
C LYS A 211 -23.27 -2.85 7.52
N ILE A 212 -21.99 -2.71 7.20
CA ILE A 212 -21.10 -3.82 6.89
C ILE A 212 -20.64 -4.44 8.21
N GLY A 213 -20.84 -5.75 8.39
CA GLY A 213 -20.41 -6.47 9.58
C GLY A 213 -18.90 -6.39 9.78
N VAL A 214 -18.44 -5.51 10.69
CA VAL A 214 -17.02 -5.17 10.88
C VAL A 214 -16.15 -6.40 11.13
N VAL A 215 -16.62 -7.35 11.96
CA VAL A 215 -15.86 -8.56 12.29
C VAL A 215 -15.67 -9.44 11.05
N HIS A 216 -16.70 -9.60 10.23
CA HIS A 216 -16.61 -10.35 8.98
C HIS A 216 -15.74 -9.65 7.94
N LEU A 217 -15.74 -8.31 7.93
CA LEU A 217 -14.83 -7.50 7.12
C LEU A 217 -13.37 -7.70 7.57
N CYS A 218 -13.09 -7.65 8.88
CA CYS A 218 -11.75 -7.93 9.42
C CYS A 218 -11.27 -9.34 9.04
N ASP A 219 -12.12 -10.36 9.19
CA ASP A 219 -11.78 -11.73 8.75
C ASP A 219 -11.52 -11.83 7.24
N ALA A 220 -12.22 -11.04 6.42
CA ALA A 220 -11.98 -10.98 4.97
C ALA A 220 -10.67 -10.25 4.64
N MET A 221 -10.35 -9.20 5.38
CA MET A 221 -9.15 -8.40 5.20
C MET A 221 -7.89 -9.13 5.69
N ALA A 222 -7.99 -10.02 6.68
CA ALA A 222 -6.82 -10.69 7.28
C ALA A 222 -5.87 -11.36 6.25
N PRO A 223 -6.33 -12.29 5.39
CA PRO A 223 -5.46 -12.85 4.34
C PRO A 223 -5.01 -11.76 3.36
N THR A 224 -5.90 -10.84 2.97
CA THR A 224 -5.59 -9.77 2.03
C THR A 224 -4.49 -8.83 2.54
N MET A 225 -4.46 -8.50 3.82
CA MET A 225 -3.43 -7.66 4.43
C MET A 225 -2.08 -8.35 4.45
N MET A 226 -2.05 -9.65 4.74
CA MET A 226 -0.82 -10.44 4.68
C MET A 226 -0.27 -10.51 3.24
N LEU A 227 -1.16 -10.66 2.25
CA LEU A 227 -0.78 -10.57 0.83
C LEU A 227 -0.29 -9.16 0.46
N ALA A 228 -0.96 -8.11 0.94
CA ALA A 228 -0.56 -6.73 0.68
C ALA A 228 0.85 -6.44 1.19
N TYR A 229 1.18 -6.95 2.38
CA TYR A 229 2.52 -6.83 2.95
C TYR A 229 3.57 -7.55 2.10
N SER A 230 3.30 -8.80 1.69
CA SER A 230 4.19 -9.56 0.80
C SER A 230 4.44 -8.83 -0.52
N LEU A 231 3.38 -8.36 -1.20
CA LEU A 231 3.49 -7.65 -2.47
C LEU A 231 4.18 -6.29 -2.33
N GLY A 232 3.91 -5.56 -1.24
CA GLY A 232 4.57 -4.30 -0.94
C GLY A 232 6.07 -4.46 -0.71
N ARG A 233 6.49 -5.54 -0.04
CA ARG A 233 7.89 -5.86 0.22
C ARG A 233 8.69 -6.19 -1.04
N ILE A 234 8.03 -6.60 -2.13
CA ILE A 234 8.68 -6.70 -3.46
C ILE A 234 9.21 -5.34 -3.90
N GLY A 235 8.44 -4.28 -3.64
CA GLY A 235 8.88 -2.90 -3.88
C GLY A 235 10.19 -2.61 -3.18
N CYS A 236 10.25 -2.84 -1.86
CA CYS A 236 11.45 -2.64 -1.03
C CYS A 236 12.66 -3.42 -1.57
N GLN A 237 12.46 -4.71 -1.87
CA GLN A 237 13.53 -5.58 -2.35
C GLN A 237 14.06 -5.15 -3.72
N VAL A 238 13.20 -4.69 -4.62
CA VAL A 238 13.60 -4.32 -5.99
C VAL A 238 14.28 -2.94 -6.02
N SER A 239 13.79 -1.98 -5.23
CA SER A 239 14.39 -0.65 -5.17
C SER A 239 15.65 -0.60 -4.31
N GLY A 240 15.77 -1.46 -3.29
CA GLY A 240 16.82 -1.32 -2.27
C GLY A 240 16.61 -0.01 -1.50
N ASP A 241 15.49 0.09 -0.80
CA ASP A 241 15.05 1.30 -0.08
C ASP A 241 15.53 1.41 1.37
N GLY A 242 16.44 0.54 1.81
CA GLY A 242 16.95 0.54 3.19
C GLY A 242 16.35 -0.55 4.07
N ASP A 243 15.34 -1.28 3.60
CA ASP A 243 14.67 -2.35 4.36
C ASP A 243 15.44 -3.69 4.39
N TRP A 244 16.76 -3.61 4.56
CA TRP A 244 17.67 -4.75 4.68
C TRP A 244 18.09 -5.03 6.12
N GLY A 245 18.71 -6.18 6.33
CA GLY A 245 19.10 -6.68 7.63
C GLY A 245 20.47 -6.22 8.12
N ILE A 246 20.91 -6.79 9.23
CA ILE A 246 22.27 -6.68 9.72
C ILE A 246 23.26 -7.38 8.78
N VAL A 247 24.54 -7.05 8.93
CA VAL A 247 25.64 -7.69 8.19
C VAL A 247 25.61 -9.20 8.39
N ASN A 248 25.68 -9.94 7.28
CA ASN A 248 25.68 -11.39 7.24
C ASN A 248 26.97 -11.92 6.61
N LEU A 249 27.88 -12.40 7.46
CA LEU A 249 29.11 -13.08 7.03
C LEU A 249 29.04 -14.60 7.21
N HIS A 250 27.88 -15.14 7.59
CA HIS A 250 27.72 -16.57 7.82
C HIS A 250 27.67 -17.32 6.48
N PRO A 251 28.25 -18.53 6.41
CA PRO A 251 28.13 -19.36 5.22
C PRO A 251 26.66 -19.71 4.98
N LYS A 252 26.26 -19.75 3.69
CA LYS A 252 24.88 -20.10 3.35
C LYS A 252 24.55 -21.53 3.79
N PRO A 253 23.32 -21.76 4.30
CA PRO A 253 22.94 -23.06 4.86
C PRO A 253 22.81 -24.16 3.78
N PHE A 254 22.52 -23.76 2.53
CA PHE A 254 22.31 -24.69 1.43
C PHE A 254 23.13 -24.29 0.20
N SER A 255 23.81 -25.25 -0.42
CA SER A 255 24.67 -25.00 -1.58
C SER A 255 23.92 -24.52 -2.82
N TRP A 256 22.68 -25.01 -3.02
CA TRP A 256 21.81 -24.64 -4.13
C TRP A 256 21.20 -23.24 -4.00
N LEU A 257 21.22 -22.64 -2.80
CA LEU A 257 20.64 -21.33 -2.57
C LEU A 257 21.51 -20.25 -3.25
N PRO A 258 20.94 -19.37 -4.08
CA PRO A 258 21.67 -18.23 -4.63
C PRO A 258 22.18 -17.31 -3.53
N ASP A 259 23.39 -16.77 -3.70
CA ASP A 259 24.04 -15.97 -2.64
C ASP A 259 23.21 -14.73 -2.28
N TRP A 260 22.59 -14.07 -3.27
CA TRP A 260 21.72 -12.91 -3.05
C TRP A 260 20.47 -13.21 -2.21
N MET A 261 20.06 -14.48 -2.07
CA MET A 261 18.97 -14.88 -1.17
C MET A 261 19.45 -15.06 0.28
N TRP A 262 20.76 -15.14 0.53
CA TRP A 262 21.33 -15.31 1.86
C TRP A 262 22.05 -14.06 2.36
N ALA A 263 22.91 -13.49 1.51
CA ALA A 263 23.74 -12.35 1.83
C ALA A 263 23.86 -11.46 0.58
N TYR A 264 23.39 -10.22 0.65
CA TYR A 264 23.31 -9.34 -0.50
C TYR A 264 23.82 -7.94 -0.21
N THR A 265 24.48 -7.30 -1.18
CA THR A 265 25.08 -5.97 -1.03
C THR A 265 24.22 -4.84 -1.58
N TYR A 266 23.04 -5.13 -2.15
CA TYR A 266 22.11 -4.14 -2.69
C TYR A 266 22.79 -3.09 -3.62
N PRO A 267 23.44 -3.53 -4.72
CA PRO A 267 24.04 -2.61 -5.68
C PRO A 267 22.98 -1.76 -6.36
N HIS A 268 23.28 -0.49 -6.62
CA HIS A 268 22.36 0.49 -7.20
C HIS A 268 21.12 0.78 -6.33
N ASN A 269 21.24 0.68 -5.01
CA ASN A 269 20.14 0.96 -4.08
C ASN A 269 19.67 2.43 -4.18
N VAL A 270 18.37 2.68 -4.03
CA VAL A 270 17.78 4.03 -4.18
C VAL A 270 18.19 4.99 -3.08
N VAL A 271 18.60 4.47 -1.91
CA VAL A 271 19.07 5.28 -0.79
C VAL A 271 20.45 5.89 -1.07
N GLY A 272 21.22 5.29 -1.99
CA GLY A 272 22.60 5.67 -2.24
C GLY A 272 23.52 5.32 -1.07
N GLU A 273 23.18 4.32 -0.25
CA GLU A 273 23.99 3.92 0.90
C GLU A 273 25.17 3.03 0.48
N GLY A 274 26.29 3.17 1.18
CA GLY A 274 27.47 2.33 1.05
C GLY A 274 28.63 3.00 0.30
N VAL A 275 29.38 2.21 -0.47
CA VAL A 275 30.58 2.63 -1.21
C VAL A 275 30.29 2.73 -2.72
N PRO A 276 30.99 3.61 -3.45
CA PRO A 276 30.85 3.71 -4.90
C PRO A 276 31.24 2.40 -5.60
N ILE A 277 30.46 2.01 -6.60
CA ILE A 277 30.74 0.87 -7.47
C ILE A 277 31.80 1.29 -8.51
N PRO A 278 32.96 0.59 -8.59
CA PRO A 278 34.01 0.93 -9.55
C PRO A 278 33.48 0.97 -11.00
N GLY A 279 33.73 2.07 -11.70
CA GLY A 279 33.31 2.26 -13.10
C GLY A 279 31.83 2.61 -13.30
N CYS A 280 31.04 2.78 -12.23
CA CYS A 280 29.65 3.23 -12.33
C CYS A 280 29.57 4.77 -12.33
N VAL A 281 28.78 5.34 -13.24
CA VAL A 281 28.50 6.78 -13.32
C VAL A 281 26.99 7.01 -13.27
N GLY A 282 26.53 7.87 -12.36
CA GLY A 282 25.11 8.20 -12.20
C GLY A 282 24.66 8.27 -10.74
N GLN A 283 23.36 8.52 -10.54
CA GLN A 283 22.77 8.72 -9.20
C GLN A 283 22.75 7.44 -8.34
N TYR A 284 22.59 6.28 -8.97
CA TYR A 284 22.41 4.99 -8.29
C TYR A 284 23.67 4.14 -8.42
N CYS A 285 24.82 4.65 -8.01
CA CYS A 285 26.12 3.99 -8.21
C CYS A 285 26.79 3.51 -6.91
N ASN A 286 25.99 3.28 -5.87
CA ASN A 286 26.49 2.81 -4.58
C ASN A 286 26.03 1.37 -4.28
N GLN A 287 26.80 0.68 -3.45
CA GLN A 287 26.49 -0.64 -2.90
C GLN A 287 26.99 -0.76 -1.46
N LEU A 288 26.38 -1.64 -0.66
CA LEU A 288 26.83 -1.86 0.71
C LEU A 288 28.24 -2.48 0.75
N PRO A 289 29.12 -2.02 1.67
CA PRO A 289 30.49 -2.52 1.76
C PRO A 289 30.57 -3.96 2.27
N ALA A 290 29.58 -4.40 3.03
CA ALA A 290 29.44 -5.77 3.51
C ALA A 290 28.05 -6.31 3.15
N PRO A 291 27.91 -7.60 2.83
CA PRO A 291 26.62 -8.18 2.53
C PRO A 291 25.77 -8.26 3.79
N VAL A 292 24.46 -8.09 3.63
CA VAL A 292 23.47 -8.11 4.71
C VAL A 292 22.41 -9.16 4.44
N TYR A 293 21.66 -9.54 5.48
CA TYR A 293 20.48 -10.38 5.30
C TYR A 293 19.44 -9.64 4.43
N PRO A 294 18.94 -10.23 3.33
CA PRO A 294 17.90 -9.62 2.52
C PRO A 294 16.52 -9.75 3.18
N THR A 295 16.29 -9.00 4.28
CA THR A 295 15.09 -9.12 5.10
C THR A 295 13.80 -8.88 4.32
N ALA A 296 13.78 -7.90 3.40
CA ALA A 296 12.63 -7.67 2.54
C ALA A 296 12.26 -8.93 1.72
N LEU A 297 13.25 -9.68 1.21
CA LEU A 297 13.00 -10.96 0.53
C LEU A 297 12.38 -12.00 1.46
N TYR A 298 12.87 -12.11 2.69
CA TYR A 298 12.33 -13.05 3.68
C TYR A 298 10.89 -12.71 4.03
N GLU A 299 10.59 -11.42 4.23
CA GLU A 299 9.24 -10.92 4.45
C GLU A 299 8.31 -11.24 3.28
N ILE A 300 8.75 -11.08 2.01
CA ILE A 300 7.96 -11.47 0.82
C ILE A 300 7.55 -12.95 0.92
N ILE A 301 8.53 -13.83 1.13
CA ILE A 301 8.33 -15.28 1.11
C ILE A 301 7.46 -15.71 2.28
N VAL A 302 7.82 -15.31 3.50
CA VAL A 302 7.11 -15.71 4.72
C VAL A 302 5.68 -15.17 4.70
N CYS A 303 5.47 -13.89 4.39
CA CYS A 303 4.12 -13.33 4.34
C CYS A 303 3.28 -13.94 3.23
N PHE A 304 3.87 -14.30 2.08
CA PHE A 304 3.13 -15.03 1.05
C PHE A 304 2.68 -16.41 1.54
N LEU A 305 3.57 -17.17 2.21
CA LEU A 305 3.23 -18.46 2.81
C LEU A 305 2.15 -18.31 3.89
N LEU A 306 2.25 -17.30 4.76
CA LEU A 306 1.24 -17.01 5.77
C LEU A 306 -0.10 -16.60 5.15
N PHE A 307 -0.08 -15.85 4.05
CA PHE A 307 -1.28 -15.59 3.24
C PHE A 307 -1.90 -16.91 2.78
N LEU A 308 -1.13 -17.83 2.20
CA LEU A 308 -1.64 -19.13 1.76
C LEU A 308 -2.25 -19.93 2.92
N VAL A 309 -1.61 -19.93 4.09
CA VAL A 309 -2.13 -20.56 5.31
C VAL A 309 -3.48 -19.95 5.70
N LEU A 310 -3.56 -18.62 5.83
CA LEU A 310 -4.82 -17.92 6.14
C LEU A 310 -5.88 -18.18 5.06
N TRP A 311 -5.48 -18.20 3.80
CA TRP A 311 -6.35 -18.45 2.66
C TRP A 311 -6.94 -19.85 2.75
N VAL A 312 -6.14 -20.89 3.00
CA VAL A 312 -6.66 -22.26 3.18
C VAL A 312 -7.57 -22.36 4.40
N LEU A 313 -7.17 -21.77 5.54
CA LEU A 313 -7.91 -21.85 6.79
C LEU A 313 -9.23 -21.09 6.79
N ARG A 314 -9.40 -20.06 5.94
CA ARG A 314 -10.65 -19.27 5.85
C ARG A 314 -11.91 -20.08 5.54
N LYS A 315 -11.74 -21.27 4.95
CA LYS A 315 -12.83 -22.22 4.66
C LYS A 315 -13.12 -23.17 5.83
N ARG A 316 -12.13 -23.40 6.70
CA ARG A 316 -12.24 -24.31 7.85
C ARG A 316 -12.71 -23.59 9.12
N ILE A 317 -12.22 -22.37 9.35
CA ILE A 317 -12.56 -21.57 10.52
C ILE A 317 -13.80 -20.73 10.19
N LYS A 318 -14.93 -21.06 10.82
CA LYS A 318 -16.23 -20.41 10.61
C LYS A 318 -16.58 -19.37 11.66
N VAL A 319 -15.97 -19.46 12.84
CA VAL A 319 -16.24 -18.53 13.95
C VAL A 319 -15.74 -17.13 13.60
N PRO A 320 -16.60 -16.09 13.68
CA PRO A 320 -16.21 -14.72 13.33
C PRO A 320 -15.09 -14.20 14.22
N GLY A 321 -14.12 -13.50 13.64
CA GLY A 321 -12.99 -12.88 14.32
C GLY A 321 -11.79 -13.82 14.54
N ARG A 322 -11.95 -15.13 14.38
CA ARG A 322 -10.83 -16.08 14.55
C ARG A 322 -9.80 -16.00 13.44
N ILE A 323 -10.21 -15.73 12.19
CA ILE A 323 -9.26 -15.58 11.08
C ILE A 323 -8.45 -14.30 11.25
N PHE A 324 -9.09 -13.20 11.65
CA PHE A 324 -8.37 -11.98 11.98
C PHE A 324 -7.45 -12.14 13.19
N GLY A 325 -7.88 -12.83 14.24
CA GLY A 325 -7.03 -13.14 15.39
C GLY A 325 -5.80 -13.98 15.01
N LEU A 326 -5.98 -15.00 14.17
CA LEU A 326 -4.88 -15.81 13.66
C LEU A 326 -3.90 -14.97 12.83
N TYR A 327 -4.40 -14.06 11.99
CA TYR A 327 -3.56 -13.11 11.26
C TYR A 327 -2.70 -12.27 12.20
N LEU A 328 -3.25 -11.72 13.29
CA LEU A 328 -2.50 -10.92 14.27
C LEU A 328 -1.38 -11.75 14.94
N VAL A 329 -1.68 -13.00 15.31
CA VAL A 329 -0.67 -13.91 15.88
C VAL A 329 0.44 -14.18 14.88
N LEU A 330 0.10 -14.58 13.65
CA LEU A 330 1.08 -14.91 12.62
C LEU A 330 1.93 -13.70 12.23
N ASN A 331 1.31 -12.53 12.08
CA ASN A 331 2.02 -11.28 11.78
C ASN A 331 2.93 -10.84 12.92
N GLY A 332 2.49 -10.95 14.18
CA GLY A 332 3.33 -10.65 15.33
C GLY A 332 4.54 -11.60 15.43
N ILE A 333 4.33 -12.90 15.21
CA ILE A 333 5.43 -13.89 15.21
C ILE A 333 6.44 -13.58 14.11
N GLU A 334 5.98 -13.40 12.87
CA GLU A 334 6.84 -13.05 11.73
C GLU A 334 7.63 -11.77 12.01
N ARG A 335 6.95 -10.72 12.47
CA ARG A 335 7.59 -9.44 12.79
C ARG A 335 8.66 -9.60 13.86
N PHE A 336 8.38 -10.35 14.92
CA PHE A 336 9.35 -10.60 16.00
C PHE A 336 10.64 -11.27 15.49
N PHE A 337 10.52 -12.26 14.60
CA PHE A 337 11.69 -12.97 14.08
C PHE A 337 12.48 -12.14 13.06
N ILE A 338 11.82 -11.42 12.15
CA ILE A 338 12.51 -10.53 11.20
C ILE A 338 13.23 -9.39 11.93
N GLU A 339 12.65 -8.88 13.01
CA GLU A 339 13.23 -7.80 13.79
C GLU A 339 14.59 -8.18 14.41
N LYS A 340 14.83 -9.46 14.73
CA LYS A 340 16.12 -9.94 15.23
C LYS A 340 17.27 -9.83 14.22
N ILE A 341 16.94 -9.80 12.94
CA ILE A 341 17.91 -9.70 11.84
C ILE A 341 17.85 -8.35 11.14
N ARG A 342 17.03 -7.40 11.61
CA ARG A 342 16.93 -6.03 11.08
C ARG A 342 17.84 -5.05 11.83
N VAL A 343 18.18 -3.96 11.12
CA VAL A 343 18.86 -2.80 11.70
C VAL A 343 17.80 -1.85 12.24
N ASN A 344 17.50 -1.91 13.54
CA ASN A 344 16.53 -1.01 14.17
C ASN A 344 17.02 -0.51 15.53
N THR A 345 16.54 0.67 15.91
CA THR A 345 16.88 1.31 17.20
C THR A 345 16.26 0.54 18.37
N LYS A 346 17.09 0.26 19.38
CA LYS A 346 16.69 -0.43 20.60
C LYS A 346 16.36 0.58 21.70
N TYR A 347 15.36 0.29 22.53
CA TYR A 347 15.09 1.09 23.71
C TYR A 347 16.05 0.70 24.84
N GLU A 348 17.18 1.40 24.94
CA GLU A 348 18.22 1.12 25.93
C GLU A 348 17.74 1.25 27.39
N ALA A 349 16.66 2.01 27.63
CA ALA A 349 16.09 2.26 28.95
C ALA A 349 15.25 1.08 29.51
N LEU A 350 14.91 0.08 28.69
CA LEU A 350 14.08 -1.06 29.10
C LEU A 350 14.93 -2.32 29.30
N PRO A 351 14.55 -3.22 30.22
CA PRO A 351 15.22 -4.52 30.35
C PRO A 351 15.10 -5.29 29.02
N PHE A 352 16.19 -5.96 28.62
CA PHE A 352 16.35 -6.66 27.34
C PHE A 352 16.41 -5.78 26.08
N GLN A 353 16.39 -4.45 26.24
CA GLN A 353 16.54 -3.46 25.18
C GLN A 353 15.69 -3.76 23.92
N PRO A 354 14.37 -3.98 24.06
CA PRO A 354 13.53 -4.33 22.93
C PRO A 354 13.42 -3.19 21.91
N THR A 355 13.17 -3.53 20.66
CA THR A 355 12.77 -2.51 19.67
C THR A 355 11.27 -2.22 19.76
N GLN A 356 10.85 -1.07 19.23
CA GLN A 356 9.43 -0.73 19.12
C GLN A 356 8.62 -1.81 18.40
N ALA A 357 9.21 -2.41 17.37
CA ALA A 357 8.58 -3.48 16.60
C ALA A 357 8.41 -4.78 17.40
N GLU A 358 9.33 -5.13 18.29
CA GLU A 358 9.20 -6.31 19.16
C GLU A 358 8.05 -6.16 20.17
N LEU A 359 7.90 -4.97 20.75
CA LEU A 359 6.78 -4.68 21.66
C LEU A 359 5.44 -4.79 20.94
N ILE A 360 5.35 -4.23 19.73
CA ILE A 360 4.13 -4.28 18.93
C ILE A 360 3.84 -5.71 18.46
N ALA A 361 4.86 -6.45 18.03
CA ALA A 361 4.75 -7.87 17.70
C ALA A 361 4.15 -8.67 18.86
N LEU A 362 4.65 -8.46 20.09
CA LEU A 362 4.12 -9.12 21.28
C LEU A 362 2.64 -8.73 21.53
N LEU A 363 2.30 -7.44 21.41
CA LEU A 363 0.92 -6.97 21.56
C LEU A 363 -0.02 -7.60 20.52
N LEU A 364 0.43 -7.75 19.26
CA LEU A 364 -0.34 -8.40 18.21
C LEU A 364 -0.58 -9.89 18.53
N VAL A 365 0.44 -10.60 19.02
CA VAL A 365 0.30 -12.00 19.44
C VAL A 365 -0.69 -12.14 20.59
N VAL A 366 -0.58 -11.29 21.62
CA VAL A 366 -1.49 -11.32 22.77
C VAL A 366 -2.92 -10.97 22.34
N ALA A 367 -3.11 -9.88 21.60
CA ALA A 367 -4.42 -9.45 21.13
C ALA A 367 -5.07 -10.49 20.21
N GLY A 368 -4.30 -11.06 19.29
CA GLY A 368 -4.75 -12.12 18.39
C GLY A 368 -5.17 -13.38 19.14
N THR A 369 -4.38 -13.81 20.12
CA THR A 369 -4.68 -14.97 20.96
C THR A 369 -5.96 -14.76 21.77
N VAL A 370 -6.09 -13.59 22.43
CA VAL A 370 -7.30 -13.23 23.18
C VAL A 370 -8.52 -13.21 22.26
N LEU A 371 -8.41 -12.61 21.07
CA LEU A 371 -9.49 -12.56 20.09
C LEU A 371 -9.90 -13.97 19.64
N MET A 372 -8.94 -14.86 19.37
CA MET A 372 -9.23 -16.24 18.98
C MET A 372 -9.98 -17.02 20.07
N ILE A 373 -9.55 -16.90 21.33
CA ILE A 373 -10.18 -17.58 22.47
C ILE A 373 -11.57 -17.03 22.75
N ARG A 374 -11.74 -15.70 22.71
CA ARG A 374 -13.01 -15.03 23.11
C ARG A 374 -14.01 -14.86 21.96
N SER A 375 -13.60 -15.08 20.72
CA SER A 375 -14.42 -14.93 19.50
C SER A 375 -15.79 -15.61 19.56
N GLU A 376 -15.86 -16.87 20.02
CA GLU A 376 -17.15 -17.58 20.15
C GLU A 376 -18.09 -16.84 21.09
N LYS A 377 -17.61 -16.44 22.26
CA LYS A 377 -18.42 -15.70 23.24
C LYS A 377 -18.83 -14.32 22.73
N TRP A 378 -17.95 -13.63 22.02
CA TRP A 378 -18.21 -12.26 21.57
C TRP A 378 -19.08 -12.16 20.33
N PHE A 379 -19.01 -13.15 19.43
CA PHE A 379 -19.59 -13.01 18.09
C PHE A 379 -20.51 -14.16 17.68
N SER A 380 -20.51 -15.32 18.35
CA SER A 380 -21.43 -16.42 17.97
C SER A 380 -22.89 -16.16 18.35
N SER A 381 -23.16 -15.26 19.32
CA SER A 381 -24.52 -14.94 19.77
C SER A 381 -25.19 -13.80 18.98
N ARG A 382 -24.52 -13.23 17.96
CA ARG A 382 -25.04 -12.09 17.17
C ARG A 382 -25.53 -12.48 15.77
N THR A 383 -25.51 -13.76 15.42
CA THR A 383 -25.95 -14.27 14.11
C THR A 383 -27.43 -14.68 14.05
N THR A 384 -28.20 -14.48 15.12
CA THR A 384 -29.62 -14.87 15.21
C THR A 384 -30.62 -13.73 15.29
N GLU A 385 -30.18 -12.46 15.30
CA GLU A 385 -31.08 -11.31 15.37
C GLU A 385 -30.63 -10.22 14.40
N GLY A 386 -31.38 -10.01 13.30
CA GLY A 386 -31.21 -8.87 12.39
C GLY A 386 -31.42 -9.22 10.92
#